data_AF-A0A7C5RLM5-F1
#
_entry.id   AF-A0A7C5RLM5-F1
#
_cell.length_a   1.000
_cell.length_b   1.000
_cell.length_c   1.000
_cell.angle_alpha   90.00
_cell.angle_beta   90.00
_cell.angle_gamma   90.00
#
_symmetry.space_group_name_H-M   'P 1'
#
loop_
_entity.id
_entity.type
_entity.pdbx_description
1 polymer ?
#
loop_
_entity_poly.entity_id
_entity_poly.type
_entity_poly.pdbx_seq_one_letter_code
_entity_poly.pdbx_strand_id
1 'polypeptide(L)'
;MLGLKARLFIFMAAIAFFIWASYWLCESIEATAQLICERSFFIEQTKIGWWTAIFYATEVTPSFGILFRWIAALLALYSAAIFVREGAGFMLKAGKAVRAALLFEGLNYLTMTPVVISGFTFPFGGDLWYYGETPVMVVLLLNGVATLATVTIIPFPLFKLRSKIVPGTLGQEAVKWAYLTGAAYLFVFWFVYTISWIASLIPWSARAQPGLGILLNPLDLASFILTVFFLLIVMLYGWAVLIPAARRQISPSPRGIGIILTALGLYFTLTLIIFLLYGGYHAHPTVWMEMLGPHHNPDLWCIGLIPAGLYFATIKH
;
A
#
# COMPACT_ATOMS: atom_id res chain seq x y z
N MET A 1 -3.36 -19.35 23.30
CA MET A 1 -4.44 -18.41 22.94
C MET A 1 -3.94 -16.98 23.15
N LEU A 2 -4.25 -16.06 22.25
CA LEU A 2 -3.88 -14.64 22.41
C LEU A 2 -4.70 -13.98 23.52
N GLY A 3 -4.03 -13.28 24.44
CA GLY A 3 -4.69 -12.54 25.52
C GLY A 3 -5.58 -11.40 24.99
N LEU A 4 -6.51 -10.91 25.80
CA LEU A 4 -7.41 -9.79 25.42
C LEU A 4 -6.62 -8.57 24.94
N LYS A 5 -5.51 -8.22 25.61
CA LYS A 5 -4.63 -7.11 25.22
C LYS A 5 -4.15 -7.24 23.78
N ALA A 6 -3.61 -8.41 23.40
CA ALA A 6 -3.15 -8.67 22.04
C ALA A 6 -4.25 -8.46 21.00
N ARG A 7 -5.47 -8.91 21.31
CA ARG A 7 -6.64 -8.78 20.44
C ARG A 7 -7.07 -7.32 20.28
N LEU A 8 -7.03 -6.54 21.36
CA LEU A 8 -7.31 -5.09 21.31
C LEU A 8 -6.29 -4.34 20.46
N PHE A 9 -5.01 -4.68 20.54
CA PHE A 9 -3.98 -4.05 19.69
C PHE A 9 -4.19 -4.36 18.20
N ILE A 10 -4.58 -5.59 17.85
CA ILE A 10 -4.95 -5.94 16.47
C ILE A 10 -6.20 -5.15 16.02
N PHE A 11 -7.17 -4.98 16.91
CA PHE A 11 -8.37 -4.18 16.63
C PHE A 11 -8.04 -2.71 16.37
N MET A 12 -7.11 -2.11 17.12
CA MET A 12 -6.65 -0.74 16.86
C MET A 12 -5.97 -0.59 15.50
N ALA A 13 -5.17 -1.57 15.08
CA ALA A 13 -4.60 -1.58 13.73
C ALA A 13 -5.70 -1.63 12.64
N ALA A 14 -6.75 -2.43 12.86
CA ALA A 14 -7.90 -2.49 11.95
C ALA A 14 -8.69 -1.17 11.91
N ILE A 15 -8.81 -0.45 13.04
CA ILE A 15 -9.40 0.89 13.08
C ILE A 15 -8.57 1.86 12.24
N ALA A 16 -7.25 1.89 12.42
CA ALA A 16 -6.37 2.76 11.65
C ALA A 16 -6.51 2.52 10.14
N PHE A 17 -6.55 1.24 9.73
CA PHE A 17 -6.81 0.86 8.34
C PHE A 17 -8.16 1.35 7.83
N PHE A 18 -9.23 1.20 8.62
CA PHE A 18 -10.56 1.67 8.24
C PHE A 18 -10.67 3.20 8.14
N ILE A 19 -10.08 3.93 9.09
CA ILE A 19 -10.05 5.40 9.07
C ILE A 19 -9.33 5.87 7.81
N TRP A 20 -8.17 5.30 7.51
CA TRP A 20 -7.38 5.69 6.35
C TRP A 20 -8.07 5.35 5.02
N ALA A 21 -8.69 4.16 4.93
CA ALA A 21 -9.48 3.78 3.76
C ALA A 21 -10.71 4.70 3.57
N SER A 22 -11.31 5.18 4.67
CA SER A 22 -12.44 6.12 4.61
C SER A 22 -12.00 7.50 4.14
N TYR A 23 -10.85 8.00 4.63
CA TYR A 23 -10.24 9.23 4.14
C TYR A 23 -10.03 9.17 2.61
N TRP A 24 -9.38 8.11 2.13
CA TRP A 24 -9.13 7.92 0.70
C TRP A 24 -10.40 7.76 -0.13
N LEU A 25 -11.46 7.13 0.41
CA LEU A 25 -12.74 7.04 -0.28
C LEU A 25 -13.34 8.43 -0.51
N CYS A 26 -13.32 9.30 0.50
CA CYS A 26 -13.80 10.67 0.36
C CYS A 26 -12.99 11.46 -0.69
N GLU A 27 -11.66 11.44 -0.58
CA GLU A 27 -10.77 12.11 -1.54
C GLU A 27 -10.98 11.59 -2.97
N SER A 28 -11.13 10.26 -3.14
CA SER A 28 -11.31 9.66 -4.47
C SER A 28 -12.66 10.02 -5.09
N ILE A 29 -13.73 10.10 -4.29
CA ILE A 29 -15.05 10.53 -4.79
C ILE A 29 -14.98 11.97 -5.28
N GLU A 30 -14.36 12.86 -4.51
CA GLU A 30 -14.20 14.26 -4.87
C GLU A 30 -13.35 14.42 -6.14
N ALA A 31 -12.16 13.80 -6.18
CA ALA A 31 -11.26 13.88 -7.31
C ALA A 31 -11.89 13.30 -8.60
N THR A 32 -12.60 12.17 -8.50
CA THR A 32 -13.28 11.55 -9.64
C THR A 32 -14.42 12.42 -10.15
N ALA A 33 -15.21 13.01 -9.25
CA ALA A 33 -16.30 13.89 -9.62
C ALA A 33 -15.79 15.15 -10.33
N GLN A 34 -14.70 15.75 -9.83
CA GLN A 34 -14.04 16.88 -10.48
C GLN A 34 -13.56 16.49 -11.89
N LEU A 35 -12.84 15.37 -12.02
CA LEU A 35 -12.28 14.89 -13.29
C LEU A 35 -13.36 14.57 -14.34
N ILE A 36 -14.52 14.03 -13.95
CA ILE A 36 -15.63 13.75 -14.86
C ILE A 36 -16.34 15.05 -15.29
N CYS A 37 -16.49 16.00 -14.36
CA CYS A 37 -17.22 17.25 -14.62
C CYS A 37 -16.40 18.29 -15.42
N GLU A 38 -15.08 18.14 -15.47
CA GLU A 38 -14.20 19.13 -16.08
C GLU A 38 -14.09 18.96 -17.59
N ARG A 39 -14.95 19.70 -18.31
CA ARG A 39 -15.11 19.65 -19.77
C ARG A 39 -13.81 19.94 -20.54
N SER A 40 -12.92 20.77 -20.00
CA SER A 40 -11.60 21.08 -20.59
C SER A 40 -10.73 19.82 -20.72
N PHE A 41 -10.68 18.98 -19.69
CA PHE A 41 -9.95 17.72 -19.73
C PHE A 41 -10.51 16.78 -20.80
N PHE A 42 -11.83 16.61 -20.86
CA PHE A 42 -12.45 15.74 -21.87
C PHE A 42 -12.14 16.18 -23.32
N ILE A 43 -12.21 17.49 -23.60
CA ILE A 43 -11.93 18.03 -24.94
C ILE A 43 -10.46 17.80 -25.34
N GLU A 44 -9.52 17.96 -24.41
CA GLU A 44 -8.09 17.73 -24.69
C GLU A 44 -7.78 16.23 -24.89
N GLN A 45 -8.33 15.34 -24.06
CA GLN A 45 -8.06 13.91 -24.13
C GLN A 45 -8.61 13.23 -25.40
N THR A 46 -9.69 13.77 -25.98
CA THR A 46 -10.33 13.23 -27.19
C THR A 46 -9.53 13.48 -28.48
N LYS A 47 -8.46 14.29 -28.43
CA LYS A 47 -7.52 14.46 -29.55
C LYS A 47 -6.81 13.16 -29.91
N ILE A 48 -6.67 12.22 -28.96
CA ILE A 48 -6.09 10.90 -29.18
C ILE A 48 -7.07 9.84 -28.66
N GLY A 49 -7.94 9.34 -29.54
CA GLY A 49 -9.10 8.53 -29.14
C GLY A 49 -8.78 7.25 -28.35
N TRP A 50 -7.67 6.57 -28.63
CA TRP A 50 -7.26 5.38 -27.85
C TRP A 50 -6.74 5.76 -26.46
N TRP A 51 -6.12 6.93 -26.33
CA TRP A 51 -5.60 7.44 -25.07
C TRP A 51 -6.73 7.88 -24.14
N THR A 52 -7.82 8.44 -24.67
CA THR A 52 -9.00 8.79 -23.87
C THR A 52 -9.52 7.60 -23.06
N ALA A 53 -9.59 6.41 -23.68
CA ALA A 53 -10.05 5.21 -23.01
C ALA A 53 -9.09 4.75 -21.90
N ILE A 54 -7.78 4.79 -22.17
CA ILE A 54 -6.75 4.45 -21.19
C ILE A 54 -6.78 5.45 -20.03
N PHE A 55 -6.88 6.74 -20.32
CA PHE A 55 -6.94 7.82 -19.36
C PHE A 55 -8.13 7.69 -18.40
N TYR A 56 -9.35 7.55 -18.90
CA TYR A 56 -10.49 7.35 -18.01
C TYR A 56 -10.39 6.03 -17.24
N ALA A 57 -9.81 4.99 -17.85
CA ALA A 57 -9.54 3.76 -17.13
C ALA A 57 -8.46 3.95 -16.05
N THR A 58 -7.48 4.85 -16.21
CA THR A 58 -6.45 5.09 -15.19
C THR A 58 -6.91 5.99 -14.06
N GLU A 59 -7.78 6.95 -14.34
CA GLU A 59 -8.23 7.92 -13.33
C GLU A 59 -9.47 7.42 -12.56
N VAL A 60 -10.38 6.72 -13.23
CA VAL A 60 -11.65 6.28 -12.61
C VAL A 60 -11.51 4.90 -11.95
N THR A 61 -10.73 3.99 -12.54
CA THR A 61 -10.62 2.61 -12.00
C THR A 61 -10.00 2.56 -10.61
N PRO A 62 -8.97 3.37 -10.27
CA PRO A 62 -8.47 3.45 -8.89
C PRO A 62 -9.55 3.85 -7.87
N SER A 63 -10.52 4.69 -8.24
CA SER A 63 -11.62 5.08 -7.35
C SER A 63 -12.55 3.91 -7.03
N PHE A 64 -12.82 3.03 -8.00
CA PHE A 64 -13.46 1.73 -7.74
C PHE A 64 -12.59 0.83 -6.87
N GLY A 65 -11.27 0.85 -7.07
CA GLY A 65 -10.31 0.16 -6.21
C GLY A 65 -10.40 0.60 -4.76
N ILE A 66 -10.40 1.90 -4.51
CA ILE A 66 -10.53 2.47 -3.16
C ILE A 66 -11.88 2.09 -2.53
N LEU A 67 -12.97 2.05 -3.29
CA LEU A 67 -14.24 1.52 -2.79
C LEU A 67 -14.10 0.05 -2.33
N PHE A 68 -13.42 -0.80 -3.12
CA PHE A 68 -13.15 -2.18 -2.70
C PHE A 68 -12.27 -2.23 -1.44
N ARG A 69 -11.21 -1.42 -1.37
CA ARG A 69 -10.37 -1.33 -0.16
C ARG A 69 -11.17 -0.88 1.06
N TRP A 70 -12.08 0.08 0.92
CA TRP A 70 -12.95 0.52 2.00
C TRP A 70 -13.88 -0.58 2.48
N ILE A 71 -14.51 -1.34 1.57
CA ILE A 71 -15.32 -2.52 1.91
C ILE A 71 -14.44 -3.56 2.62
N ALA A 72 -13.23 -3.80 2.12
CA ALA A 72 -12.29 -4.72 2.75
C ALA A 72 -11.93 -4.29 4.18
N ALA A 73 -11.67 -3.00 4.39
CA ALA A 73 -11.35 -2.43 5.69
C ALA A 73 -12.52 -2.51 6.66
N LEU A 74 -13.75 -2.26 6.21
CA LEU A 74 -14.97 -2.42 7.01
C LEU A 74 -15.16 -3.88 7.46
N LEU A 75 -14.97 -4.83 6.55
CA LEU A 75 -15.06 -6.27 6.85
C LEU A 75 -13.92 -6.76 7.76
N ALA A 76 -12.71 -6.20 7.60
CA ALA A 76 -11.58 -6.45 8.48
C ALA A 76 -11.84 -5.92 9.89
N LEU A 77 -12.38 -4.70 10.02
CA LEU A 77 -12.77 -4.10 11.30
C LEU A 77 -13.85 -4.92 12.00
N TYR A 78 -14.90 -5.34 11.27
CA TYR A 78 -15.93 -6.24 11.78
C TYR A 78 -15.34 -7.57 12.27
N SER A 79 -14.43 -8.16 11.49
CA SER A 79 -13.77 -9.42 11.85
C SER A 79 -12.89 -9.26 13.09
N ALA A 80 -12.18 -8.14 13.23
CA ALA A 80 -11.36 -7.81 14.39
C ALA A 80 -12.22 -7.58 15.65
N ALA A 81 -13.38 -6.92 15.52
CA ALA A 81 -14.32 -6.75 16.62
C ALA A 81 -14.85 -8.11 17.15
N ILE A 82 -15.19 -9.03 16.23
CA ILE A 82 -15.56 -10.41 16.60
C ILE A 82 -14.38 -11.12 17.26
N PHE A 83 -13.17 -10.95 16.74
CA PHE A 83 -11.98 -11.58 17.31
C PHE A 83 -11.72 -11.15 18.76
N VAL A 84 -11.88 -9.85 19.07
CA VAL A 84 -11.81 -9.33 20.44
C VAL A 84 -12.84 -9.99 21.35
N ARG A 85 -14.09 -10.14 20.88
CA ARG A 85 -15.19 -10.71 21.68
C ARG A 85 -15.08 -12.23 21.87
N GLU A 86 -14.80 -12.96 20.81
CA GLU A 86 -15.01 -14.42 20.74
C GLU A 86 -13.74 -15.25 20.89
N GLY A 87 -12.56 -14.65 20.72
CA GLY A 87 -11.29 -15.36 20.87
C GLY A 87 -11.18 -16.54 19.89
N ALA A 88 -11.17 -17.77 20.39
CA ALA A 88 -11.05 -18.97 19.54
C ALA A 88 -12.28 -19.25 18.66
N GLY A 89 -13.48 -18.78 19.04
CA GLY A 89 -14.70 -18.98 18.24
C GLY A 89 -14.81 -18.06 17.02
N PHE A 90 -13.85 -17.13 16.83
CA PHE A 90 -14.02 -16.05 15.85
C PHE A 90 -14.12 -16.54 14.40
N MET A 91 -13.38 -17.59 14.02
CA MET A 91 -13.40 -18.09 12.63
C MET A 91 -14.75 -18.66 12.21
N LEU A 92 -15.57 -19.13 13.17
CA LEU A 92 -16.93 -19.59 12.91
C LEU A 92 -17.84 -18.42 12.52
N LYS A 93 -17.73 -17.30 13.24
CA LYS A 93 -18.59 -16.11 13.08
C LYS A 93 -18.09 -15.14 12.00
N ALA A 94 -16.78 -14.90 11.93
CA ALA A 94 -16.14 -13.93 11.04
C ALA A 94 -15.52 -14.53 9.79
N GLY A 95 -15.43 -15.87 9.66
CA GLY A 95 -14.69 -16.50 8.55
C GLY A 95 -15.17 -16.08 7.15
N LYS A 96 -16.48 -15.85 6.96
CA LYS A 96 -17.02 -15.31 5.70
C LYS A 96 -16.58 -13.87 5.46
N ALA A 97 -16.61 -13.02 6.49
CA ALA A 97 -16.19 -11.63 6.40
C ALA A 97 -14.68 -11.51 6.10
N VAL A 98 -13.83 -12.32 6.74
CA VAL A 98 -12.38 -12.37 6.45
C VAL A 98 -12.14 -12.75 4.98
N ARG A 99 -12.84 -13.77 4.45
CA ARG A 99 -12.72 -14.17 3.04
C ARG A 99 -13.17 -13.08 2.08
N ALA A 100 -14.24 -12.36 2.42
CA ALA A 100 -14.72 -11.24 1.62
C ALA A 100 -13.74 -10.06 1.69
N ALA A 101 -13.18 -9.74 2.85
CA ALA A 101 -12.15 -8.70 3.00
C ALA A 101 -10.94 -8.97 2.08
N LEU A 102 -10.43 -10.20 2.08
CA LEU A 102 -9.32 -10.61 1.21
C LEU A 102 -9.69 -10.55 -0.29
N LEU A 103 -10.94 -10.83 -0.65
CA LEU A 103 -11.41 -10.70 -2.04
C LEU A 103 -11.36 -9.24 -2.48
N PHE A 104 -11.98 -8.35 -1.70
CA PHE A 104 -12.07 -6.94 -2.04
C PHE A 104 -10.70 -6.27 -2.02
N GLU A 105 -9.83 -6.60 -1.06
CA GLU A 105 -8.45 -6.10 -1.05
C GLU A 105 -7.68 -6.58 -2.29
N GLY A 106 -7.84 -7.84 -2.71
CA GLY A 106 -7.22 -8.34 -3.94
C GLY A 106 -7.78 -7.67 -5.21
N LEU A 107 -9.09 -7.42 -5.25
CA LEU A 107 -9.73 -6.69 -6.36
C LEU A 107 -9.27 -5.23 -6.44
N ASN A 108 -9.06 -4.56 -5.30
CA ASN A 108 -8.50 -3.21 -5.24
C ASN A 108 -7.13 -3.10 -5.94
N TYR A 109 -6.26 -4.10 -5.81
CA TYR A 109 -5.00 -4.09 -6.55
C TYR A 109 -5.22 -4.38 -8.03
N LEU A 110 -6.11 -5.32 -8.39
CA LEU A 110 -6.40 -5.61 -9.80
C LEU A 110 -7.00 -4.41 -10.56
N THR A 111 -7.74 -3.54 -9.88
CA THR A 111 -8.24 -2.29 -10.46
C THR A 111 -7.14 -1.31 -10.88
N MET A 112 -5.89 -1.51 -10.44
CA MET A 112 -4.75 -0.71 -10.89
C MET A 112 -4.14 -1.20 -12.22
N THR A 113 -4.68 -2.26 -12.84
CA THR A 113 -4.18 -2.76 -14.15
C THR A 113 -4.17 -1.69 -15.24
N PRO A 114 -5.18 -0.82 -15.39
CA PRO A 114 -5.12 0.26 -16.38
C PRO A 114 -3.96 1.24 -16.14
N VAL A 115 -3.58 1.49 -14.88
CA VAL A 115 -2.43 2.33 -14.52
C VAL A 115 -1.13 1.71 -15.04
N VAL A 116 -0.98 0.38 -14.94
CA VAL A 116 0.14 -0.35 -15.54
C VAL A 116 0.18 -0.13 -17.06
N ILE A 117 -0.96 -0.32 -17.72
CA ILE A 117 -1.05 -0.16 -19.18
C ILE A 117 -0.63 1.27 -19.56
N SER A 118 -1.18 2.28 -18.89
CA SER A 118 -0.80 3.68 -19.11
C SER A 118 0.69 3.93 -18.92
N GLY A 119 1.30 3.37 -17.85
CA GLY A 119 2.74 3.51 -17.61
C GLY A 119 3.61 3.01 -18.76
N PHE A 120 3.22 1.89 -19.39
CA PHE A 120 3.96 1.32 -20.53
C PHE A 120 3.57 1.92 -21.88
N THR A 121 2.35 2.46 -22.03
CA THR A 121 1.90 3.07 -23.28
C THR A 121 2.21 4.57 -23.38
N PHE A 122 2.50 5.23 -22.25
CA PHE A 122 2.82 6.65 -22.19
C PHE A 122 3.90 7.12 -23.18
N PRO A 123 5.03 6.39 -23.39
CA PRO A 123 6.04 6.79 -24.38
C PRO A 123 5.52 6.88 -25.83
N PHE A 124 4.40 6.22 -26.13
CA PHE A 124 3.78 6.19 -27.47
C PHE A 124 2.63 7.19 -27.62
N GLY A 125 2.32 7.94 -26.56
CA GLY A 125 1.17 8.86 -26.51
C GLY A 125 1.35 10.19 -27.23
N GLY A 126 2.57 10.56 -27.63
CA GLY A 126 2.87 11.90 -28.16
C GLY A 126 2.78 13.00 -27.09
N ASP A 127 2.51 14.25 -27.48
CA ASP A 127 2.35 15.39 -26.58
C ASP A 127 1.01 15.31 -25.82
N LEU A 128 0.97 14.46 -24.80
CA LEU A 128 -0.17 14.30 -23.91
C LEU A 128 -0.18 15.43 -22.87
N TRP A 129 -0.93 16.49 -23.16
CA TRP A 129 -1.05 17.68 -22.29
C TRP A 129 -1.34 17.36 -20.81
N TYR A 130 -2.08 16.29 -20.52
CA TYR A 130 -2.42 15.88 -19.15
C TYR A 130 -1.21 15.52 -18.28
N TYR A 131 -0.18 14.90 -18.86
CA TYR A 131 1.06 14.65 -18.17
C TYR A 131 2.04 15.83 -18.29
N GLY A 132 1.71 16.87 -19.07
CA GLY A 132 2.50 18.08 -19.23
C GLY A 132 3.97 17.78 -19.51
N GLU A 133 4.86 18.41 -18.73
CA GLU A 133 6.31 18.18 -18.79
C GLU A 133 6.78 16.95 -17.98
N THR A 134 5.91 16.02 -17.61
CA THR A 134 6.31 14.83 -16.83
C THR A 134 7.29 13.98 -17.62
N PRO A 135 8.50 13.72 -17.09
CA PRO A 135 9.46 12.86 -17.77
C PRO A 135 8.87 11.46 -17.97
N VAL A 136 8.97 10.95 -19.19
CA VAL A 136 8.50 9.60 -19.57
C VAL A 136 8.99 8.52 -18.61
N MET A 137 10.26 8.63 -18.17
CA MET A 137 10.84 7.67 -17.23
C MET A 137 10.20 7.70 -15.84
N VAL A 138 9.71 8.85 -15.37
CA VAL A 138 8.98 8.93 -14.09
C VAL A 138 7.67 8.15 -14.19
N VAL A 139 6.89 8.38 -15.27
CA VAL A 139 5.62 7.65 -15.50
C VAL A 139 5.87 6.15 -15.67
N LEU A 140 6.89 5.76 -16.43
CA LEU A 140 7.24 4.36 -16.62
C LEU A 140 7.61 3.67 -15.30
N LEU A 141 8.40 4.32 -14.45
CA LEU A 141 8.82 3.76 -13.16
C LEU A 141 7.63 3.63 -12.20
N LEU A 142 6.84 4.69 -12.03
CA LEU A 142 5.74 4.71 -11.07
C LEU A 142 4.53 3.91 -11.57
N ASN A 143 3.95 4.33 -12.70
CA ASN A 143 2.72 3.75 -13.22
C ASN A 143 2.99 2.39 -13.87
N GLY A 144 4.12 2.22 -14.54
CA GLY A 144 4.49 0.96 -15.17
C GLY A 144 5.06 -0.04 -14.15
N VAL A 145 6.32 0.17 -13.74
CA VAL A 145 7.12 -0.82 -13.01
C VAL A 145 6.60 -1.06 -11.58
N ALA A 146 6.40 0.00 -10.79
CA ALA A 146 5.97 -0.14 -9.40
C ALA A 146 4.54 -0.73 -9.31
N THR A 147 3.61 -0.20 -10.11
CA THR A 147 2.24 -0.71 -10.14
C THR A 147 2.16 -2.13 -10.69
N LEU A 148 2.98 -2.51 -11.68
CA LEU A 148 3.02 -3.89 -12.19
C LEU A 148 3.39 -4.88 -11.09
N ALA A 149 4.39 -4.56 -10.27
CA ALA A 149 4.75 -5.40 -9.12
C ALA A 149 3.57 -5.55 -8.15
N THR A 150 2.87 -4.46 -7.84
CA THR A 150 1.69 -4.48 -6.96
C THR A 150 0.56 -5.36 -7.51
N VAL A 151 0.18 -5.17 -8.78
CA VAL A 151 -0.94 -5.87 -9.45
C VAL A 151 -0.64 -7.36 -9.65
N THR A 152 0.63 -7.73 -9.85
CA THR A 152 1.01 -9.13 -10.11
C THR A 152 1.28 -9.91 -8.82
N ILE A 153 1.88 -9.27 -7.82
CA ILE A 153 2.40 -9.97 -6.63
C ILE A 153 1.36 -10.05 -5.51
N ILE A 154 0.56 -9.01 -5.26
CA ILE A 154 -0.34 -8.98 -4.09
C ILE A 154 -1.66 -9.75 -4.28
N PRO A 155 -2.37 -9.66 -5.42
CA PRO A 155 -3.64 -10.37 -5.60
C PRO A 155 -3.54 -11.88 -5.46
N PHE A 156 -2.47 -12.48 -6.00
CA PHE A 156 -2.29 -13.93 -5.98
C PHE A 156 -2.29 -14.55 -4.56
N PRO A 157 -1.41 -14.15 -3.63
CA PRO A 157 -1.40 -14.71 -2.27
C PRO A 157 -2.67 -14.34 -1.49
N LEU A 158 -3.31 -13.18 -1.73
CA LEU A 158 -4.59 -12.83 -1.12
C LEU A 158 -5.72 -13.79 -1.54
N PHE A 159 -5.89 -14.03 -2.84
CA PHE A 159 -6.90 -14.96 -3.33
C PHE A 159 -6.60 -16.39 -2.93
N LYS A 160 -5.32 -16.76 -2.88
CA LYS A 160 -4.92 -18.07 -2.40
C LYS A 160 -5.24 -18.24 -0.92
N LEU A 161 -4.89 -17.28 -0.08
CA LEU A 161 -5.26 -17.26 1.34
C LEU A 161 -6.78 -17.37 1.52
N ARG A 162 -7.56 -16.56 0.80
CA ARG A 162 -9.03 -16.61 0.81
C ARG A 162 -9.56 -18.00 0.47
N SER A 163 -8.98 -18.67 -0.53
CA SER A 163 -9.41 -20.00 -0.97
C SER A 163 -9.14 -21.09 0.09
N LYS A 164 -8.17 -20.85 0.98
CA LYS A 164 -7.76 -21.79 2.03
C LYS A 164 -8.45 -21.57 3.36
N ILE A 165 -9.10 -20.41 3.56
CA ILE A 165 -9.92 -20.16 4.74
C ILE A 165 -11.25 -20.90 4.60
N VAL A 166 -11.50 -21.85 5.51
CA VAL A 166 -12.79 -22.53 5.68
C VAL A 166 -13.46 -21.98 6.94
N PRO A 167 -14.68 -21.42 6.87
CA PRO A 167 -15.38 -20.94 8.06
C PRO A 167 -15.47 -22.02 9.14
N GLY A 168 -15.17 -21.64 10.39
CA GLY A 168 -15.18 -22.55 11.54
C GLY A 168 -13.89 -23.33 11.77
N THR A 169 -12.94 -23.39 10.84
CA THR A 169 -11.65 -24.06 11.04
C THR A 169 -10.47 -23.23 10.50
N LEU A 170 -9.40 -23.11 11.29
CA LEU A 170 -8.16 -22.49 10.82
C LEU A 170 -7.21 -23.59 10.34
N GLY A 171 -7.25 -23.90 9.05
CA GLY A 171 -6.35 -24.90 8.46
C GLY A 171 -4.90 -24.41 8.40
N GLN A 172 -3.94 -25.33 8.53
CA GLN A 172 -2.49 -25.05 8.38
C GLN A 172 -2.16 -24.36 7.05
N GLU A 173 -2.87 -24.69 5.98
CA GLU A 173 -2.73 -24.02 4.68
C GLU A 173 -3.14 -22.55 4.73
N ALA A 174 -4.22 -22.18 5.43
CA ALA A 174 -4.59 -20.77 5.60
C ALA A 174 -3.50 -20.00 6.35
N VAL A 175 -2.94 -20.60 7.40
CA VAL A 175 -1.83 -20.01 8.18
C VAL A 175 -0.59 -19.79 7.31
N LYS A 176 -0.19 -20.82 6.54
CA LYS A 176 0.92 -20.73 5.58
C LYS A 176 0.73 -19.60 4.58
N TRP A 177 -0.45 -19.51 3.95
CA TRP A 177 -0.72 -18.45 2.98
C TRP A 177 -0.82 -17.08 3.63
N ALA A 178 -1.23 -16.96 4.90
CA ALA A 178 -1.19 -15.69 5.62
C ALA A 178 0.25 -15.17 5.78
N TYR A 179 1.20 -16.05 6.09
CA TYR A 179 2.62 -15.68 6.18
C TYR A 179 3.22 -15.32 4.82
N LEU A 180 2.87 -16.07 3.76
CA LEU A 180 3.30 -15.75 2.40
C LEU A 180 2.70 -14.43 1.90
N THR A 181 1.44 -14.13 2.23
CA THR A 181 0.84 -12.82 1.97
C THR A 181 1.62 -11.72 2.69
N GLY A 182 1.91 -11.88 3.98
CA GLY A 182 2.73 -10.90 4.72
C GLY A 182 4.11 -10.68 4.09
N ALA A 183 4.79 -11.76 3.68
CA ALA A 183 6.09 -11.68 3.00
C ALA A 183 6.00 -10.97 1.64
N ALA A 184 4.91 -11.16 0.89
CA ALA A 184 4.65 -10.49 -0.38
C ALA A 184 4.41 -8.98 -0.19
N TYR A 185 3.63 -8.57 0.82
CA TYR A 185 3.44 -7.16 1.16
C TYR A 185 4.75 -6.47 1.51
N LEU A 186 5.62 -7.10 2.32
CA LEU A 186 6.92 -6.52 2.66
C LEU A 186 7.80 -6.28 1.43
N PHE A 187 7.78 -7.21 0.47
CA PHE A 187 8.49 -7.03 -0.79
C PHE A 187 7.93 -5.87 -1.59
N VAL A 188 6.60 -5.81 -1.75
CA VAL A 188 5.96 -4.75 -2.54
C VAL A 188 6.15 -3.39 -1.90
N PHE A 189 6.07 -3.27 -0.57
CA PHE A 189 6.42 -2.02 0.11
C PHE A 189 7.86 -1.60 -0.17
N TRP A 190 8.85 -2.46 0.06
CA TRP A 190 10.22 -2.10 -0.27
C TRP A 190 10.39 -1.71 -1.74
N PHE A 191 9.85 -2.53 -2.65
CA PHE A 191 10.02 -2.34 -4.09
C PHE A 191 9.36 -1.06 -4.59
N VAL A 192 8.07 -0.85 -4.30
CA VAL A 192 7.31 0.33 -4.75
C VAL A 192 7.97 1.61 -4.24
N TYR A 193 8.26 1.70 -2.94
CA TYR A 193 8.86 2.90 -2.38
C TYR A 193 10.30 3.13 -2.87
N THR A 194 11.07 2.07 -3.16
CA THR A 194 12.39 2.18 -3.79
C THR A 194 12.29 2.71 -5.22
N ILE A 195 11.36 2.19 -6.02
CA ILE A 195 11.14 2.68 -7.39
C ILE A 195 10.66 4.13 -7.38
N SER A 196 9.81 4.52 -6.42
CA SER A 196 9.40 5.92 -6.24
C SER A 196 10.57 6.85 -5.92
N TRP A 197 11.53 6.38 -5.11
CA TRP A 197 12.78 7.11 -4.88
C TRP A 197 13.62 7.24 -6.14
N ILE A 198 13.79 6.15 -6.89
CA ILE A 198 14.55 6.16 -8.13
C ILE A 198 13.92 7.14 -9.13
N ALA A 199 12.58 7.19 -9.21
CA ALA A 199 11.88 8.18 -10.03
C ALA A 199 12.20 9.63 -9.63
N SER A 200 12.47 9.87 -8.34
CA SER A 200 12.82 11.19 -7.81
C SER A 200 14.26 11.62 -8.18
N LEU A 201 15.10 10.68 -8.63
CA LEU A 201 16.45 10.95 -9.14
C LEU A 201 16.46 11.41 -10.61
N ILE A 202 15.30 11.37 -11.29
CA ILE A 202 15.16 11.86 -12.66
C ILE A 202 14.97 13.38 -12.61
N PRO A 203 15.78 14.18 -13.34
CA PRO A 203 15.58 15.63 -13.39
C PRO A 203 14.19 15.99 -13.95
N TRP A 204 13.50 16.93 -13.31
CA TRP A 204 12.21 17.44 -13.77
C TRP A 204 12.08 18.94 -13.45
N SER A 205 12.35 19.77 -14.47
CA SER A 205 12.42 21.23 -14.36
C SER A 205 11.09 21.87 -13.92
N ALA A 206 9.96 21.45 -14.49
CA ALA A 206 8.64 21.98 -14.12
C ALA A 206 8.30 21.81 -12.62
N ARG A 207 8.96 20.86 -11.95
CA ARG A 207 8.76 20.55 -10.53
C ARG A 207 9.96 20.90 -9.66
N ALA A 208 10.92 21.67 -10.18
CA ALA A 208 12.17 22.00 -9.50
C ALA A 208 12.91 20.75 -8.94
N GLN A 209 12.73 19.58 -9.58
CA GLN A 209 13.35 18.34 -9.13
C GLN A 209 14.78 18.26 -9.69
N PRO A 210 15.82 18.30 -8.83
CA PRO A 210 17.22 18.43 -9.26
C PRO A 210 17.84 17.12 -9.77
N GLY A 211 17.05 16.04 -9.87
CA GLY A 211 17.55 14.70 -10.16
C GLY A 211 18.49 14.20 -9.06
N LEU A 212 19.66 13.67 -9.42
CA LEU A 212 20.66 13.16 -8.46
C LEU A 212 21.09 14.19 -7.39
N GLY A 213 20.99 15.49 -7.70
CA GLY A 213 21.31 16.56 -6.75
C GLY A 213 20.45 16.55 -5.49
N ILE A 214 19.29 15.87 -5.51
CA ILE A 214 18.41 15.73 -4.34
C ILE A 214 19.13 15.07 -3.15
N LEU A 215 20.07 14.16 -3.42
CA LEU A 215 20.84 13.46 -2.38
C LEU A 215 21.86 14.35 -1.65
N LEU A 216 22.09 15.58 -2.13
CA LEU A 216 22.93 16.56 -1.44
C LEU A 216 22.21 17.19 -0.23
N ASN A 217 20.87 17.12 -0.20
CA ASN A 217 20.10 17.53 0.97
C ASN A 217 20.16 16.42 2.04
N PRO A 218 20.59 16.72 3.28
CA PRO A 218 20.70 15.71 4.34
C PRO A 218 19.38 15.00 4.67
N LEU A 219 18.24 15.69 4.60
CA LEU A 219 16.93 15.11 4.90
C LEU A 219 16.48 14.16 3.79
N ASP A 220 16.71 14.52 2.52
CA ASP A 220 16.44 13.65 1.37
C ASP A 220 17.36 12.43 1.38
N LEU A 221 18.65 12.61 1.70
CA LEU A 221 19.58 11.49 1.86
C LEU A 221 19.16 10.55 3.00
N ALA A 222 18.75 11.09 4.14
CA ALA A 222 18.24 10.30 5.26
C ALA A 222 16.98 9.53 4.87
N SER A 223 16.06 10.19 4.16
CA SER A 223 14.84 9.56 3.67
C SER A 223 15.13 8.49 2.61
N PHE A 224 16.12 8.70 1.74
CA PHE A 224 16.59 7.70 0.77
C PHE A 224 17.15 6.47 1.48
N ILE A 225 18.02 6.67 2.47
CA ILE A 225 18.59 5.56 3.25
C ILE A 225 17.50 4.77 3.97
N LEU A 226 16.55 5.49 4.59
CA LEU A 226 15.43 4.91 5.29
C LEU A 226 14.52 4.10 4.35
N THR A 227 14.25 4.60 3.16
CA THR A 227 13.38 3.89 2.22
C THR A 227 14.08 2.73 1.53
N VAL A 228 15.27 2.94 0.97
CA VAL A 228 15.91 1.93 0.14
C VAL A 228 16.56 0.83 1.00
N PHE A 229 17.30 1.19 2.03
CA PHE A 229 18.06 0.22 2.84
C PHE A 229 17.29 -0.28 4.05
N PHE A 230 16.63 0.61 4.80
CA PHE A 230 15.92 0.15 6.00
C PHE A 230 14.68 -0.69 5.65
N LEU A 231 13.86 -0.32 4.66
CA LEU A 231 12.78 -1.23 4.21
C LEU A 231 13.31 -2.54 3.63
N LEU A 232 14.48 -2.53 2.95
CA LEU A 232 15.11 -3.76 2.49
C LEU A 232 15.44 -4.68 3.67
N ILE A 233 16.03 -4.13 4.74
CA ILE A 233 16.34 -4.88 5.96
C ILE A 233 15.06 -5.42 6.59
N VAL A 234 13.99 -4.61 6.69
CA VAL A 234 12.68 -5.05 7.21
C VAL A 234 12.11 -6.19 6.38
N MET A 235 12.19 -6.10 5.05
CA MET A 235 11.75 -7.15 4.13
C MET A 235 12.56 -8.44 4.32
N LEU A 236 13.89 -8.35 4.30
CA LEU A 236 14.77 -9.52 4.45
C LEU A 236 14.59 -10.21 5.81
N TYR A 237 14.50 -9.42 6.88
CA TYR A 237 14.21 -9.95 8.22
C TYR A 237 12.80 -10.57 8.27
N GLY A 238 11.81 -9.92 7.68
CA GLY A 238 10.45 -10.44 7.56
C GLY A 238 10.40 -11.76 6.80
N TRP A 239 11.15 -11.90 5.72
CA TRP A 239 11.29 -13.17 4.99
C TRP A 239 11.97 -14.25 5.84
N ALA A 240 13.03 -13.90 6.57
CA ALA A 240 13.69 -14.82 7.48
C ALA A 240 12.77 -15.34 8.61
N VAL A 241 11.76 -14.55 9.02
CA VAL A 241 10.76 -14.96 10.02
C VAL A 241 9.58 -15.72 9.39
N LEU A 242 9.01 -15.19 8.31
CA LEU A 242 7.73 -15.65 7.75
C LEU A 242 7.87 -16.85 6.80
N ILE A 243 8.92 -16.88 5.96
CA ILE A 243 9.08 -17.96 4.97
C ILE A 243 9.35 -19.32 5.64
N PRO A 244 10.26 -19.44 6.62
CA PRO A 244 10.45 -20.70 7.33
C PRO A 244 9.20 -21.15 8.08
N ALA A 245 8.47 -20.21 8.69
CA ALA A 245 7.20 -20.50 9.36
C ALA A 245 6.16 -21.05 8.37
N ALA A 246 6.06 -20.47 7.18
CA ALA A 246 5.18 -20.93 6.12
C ALA A 246 5.56 -22.32 5.58
N ARG A 247 6.85 -22.58 5.39
CA ARG A 247 7.36 -23.88 4.89
C ARG A 247 7.16 -25.01 5.89
N ARG A 248 7.44 -24.74 7.17
CA ARG A 248 7.37 -25.73 8.26
C ARG A 248 5.98 -25.81 8.89
N GLN A 249 5.05 -24.93 8.50
CA GLN A 249 3.71 -24.80 9.08
C GLN A 249 3.73 -24.61 10.61
N ILE A 250 4.75 -23.91 11.10
CA ILE A 250 4.90 -23.56 12.52
C ILE A 250 4.49 -22.11 12.75
N SER A 251 4.12 -21.77 13.99
CA SER A 251 3.93 -20.36 14.34
C SER A 251 5.28 -19.63 14.26
N PRO A 252 5.37 -18.47 13.59
CA PRO A 252 6.53 -17.61 13.67
C PRO A 252 6.69 -17.09 15.11
N SER A 253 7.90 -16.66 15.42
CA SER A 253 8.19 -15.98 16.68
C SER A 253 7.30 -14.72 16.81
N PRO A 254 6.48 -14.60 17.88
CA PRO A 254 5.71 -13.39 18.13
C PRO A 254 6.59 -12.15 18.24
N ARG A 255 7.78 -12.28 18.85
CA ARG A 255 8.78 -11.21 18.88
C ARG A 255 9.24 -10.81 17.47
N GLY A 256 9.45 -11.78 16.58
CA GLY A 256 9.77 -11.54 15.18
C GLY A 256 8.69 -10.74 14.46
N ILE A 257 7.42 -11.14 14.59
CA ILE A 257 6.27 -10.38 14.05
C ILE A 257 6.23 -8.97 14.64
N GLY A 258 6.40 -8.86 15.96
CA GLY A 258 6.38 -7.57 16.65
C GLY A 258 7.40 -6.58 16.10
N ILE A 259 8.65 -7.03 15.92
CA ILE A 259 9.73 -6.22 15.34
C ILE A 259 9.37 -5.76 13.92
N ILE A 260 8.84 -6.64 13.07
CA ILE A 260 8.45 -6.30 11.69
C ILE A 260 7.37 -5.22 11.69
N LEU A 261 6.30 -5.41 12.47
CA LEU A 261 5.18 -4.46 12.55
C LEU A 261 5.60 -3.11 13.11
N THR A 262 6.42 -3.09 14.16
CA THR A 262 6.97 -1.85 14.73
C THR A 262 7.89 -1.15 13.74
N ALA A 263 8.82 -1.86 13.10
CA ALA A 263 9.76 -1.27 12.15
C ALA A 263 9.02 -0.66 10.95
N LEU A 264 8.01 -1.35 10.42
CA LEU A 264 7.19 -0.84 9.34
C LEU A 264 6.39 0.40 9.77
N GLY A 265 5.73 0.38 10.92
CA GLY A 265 5.00 1.54 11.42
C GLY A 265 5.90 2.74 11.73
N LEU A 266 7.11 2.50 12.24
CA LEU A 266 8.12 3.53 12.46
C LEU A 266 8.61 4.14 11.16
N TYR A 267 8.82 3.34 10.10
CA TYR A 267 9.13 3.85 8.77
C TYR A 267 8.10 4.88 8.32
N PHE A 268 6.81 4.52 8.33
CA PHE A 268 5.74 5.41 7.88
C PHE A 268 5.56 6.66 8.76
N THR A 269 5.87 6.53 10.05
CA THR A 269 5.88 7.66 10.98
C THR A 269 7.02 8.62 10.66
N LEU A 270 8.23 8.10 10.45
CA LEU A 270 9.41 8.91 10.12
C LEU A 270 9.26 9.60 8.76
N THR A 271 8.71 8.91 7.75
CA THR A 271 8.42 9.51 6.45
C THR A 271 7.43 10.66 6.56
N LEU A 272 6.39 10.52 7.38
CA LEU A 272 5.43 11.59 7.62
C LEU A 272 6.05 12.78 8.38
N ILE A 273 6.92 12.52 9.35
CA ILE A 273 7.68 13.57 10.05
C ILE A 273 8.56 14.33 9.06
N ILE A 274 9.28 13.63 8.17
CA ILE A 274 10.11 14.25 7.14
C ILE A 274 9.26 15.16 6.25
N PHE A 275 8.12 14.66 5.75
CA PHE A 275 7.18 15.47 4.97
C PHE A 275 6.75 16.76 5.68
N LEU A 276 6.41 16.67 6.97
CA LEU A 276 6.01 17.83 7.77
C LEU A 276 7.17 18.81 8.01
N LEU A 277 8.40 18.31 8.22
CA LEU A 277 9.60 19.14 8.39
C LEU A 277 9.96 19.93 7.14
N TYR A 278 9.68 19.38 5.96
CA TYR A 278 9.79 20.10 4.69
C TYR A 278 8.67 21.14 4.49
N GLY A 279 7.64 21.20 5.36
CA GLY A 279 6.49 22.08 5.14
C GLY A 279 5.48 21.53 4.14
N GLY A 280 5.57 20.23 3.82
CA GLY A 280 4.68 19.52 2.91
C GLY A 280 4.98 19.73 1.44
N TYR A 281 4.11 19.18 0.59
CA TYR A 281 4.32 19.11 -0.87
C TYR A 281 4.50 20.48 -1.53
N HIS A 282 3.66 21.47 -1.20
CA HIS A 282 3.70 22.78 -1.85
C HIS A 282 5.03 23.51 -1.70
N ALA A 283 5.75 23.29 -0.59
CA ALA A 283 7.06 23.87 -0.36
C ALA A 283 8.17 23.15 -1.13
N HIS A 284 8.00 21.84 -1.41
CA HIS A 284 8.99 20.99 -2.08
C HIS A 284 8.31 20.01 -3.05
N PRO A 285 7.95 20.46 -4.27
CA PRO A 285 7.07 19.71 -5.15
C PRO A 285 7.77 18.58 -5.93
N THR A 286 8.53 17.72 -5.24
CA THR A 286 9.19 16.56 -5.86
C THR A 286 8.27 15.34 -5.86
N VAL A 287 8.55 14.38 -6.75
CA VAL A 287 7.88 13.08 -6.80
C VAL A 287 7.95 12.37 -5.44
N TRP A 288 9.07 12.50 -4.72
CA TRP A 288 9.20 11.87 -3.41
C TRP A 288 8.29 12.50 -2.36
N MET A 289 8.19 13.83 -2.33
CA MET A 289 7.36 14.54 -1.34
C MET A 289 5.86 14.23 -1.51
N GLU A 290 5.42 14.03 -2.75
CA GLU A 290 4.10 13.46 -3.04
C GLU A 290 3.92 12.12 -2.32
N MET A 291 4.84 11.19 -2.53
CA MET A 291 4.77 9.82 -1.99
C MET A 291 4.88 9.75 -0.45
N LEU A 292 5.42 10.78 0.20
CA LEU A 292 5.44 10.88 1.66
C LEU A 292 4.13 11.42 2.25
N GLY A 293 3.42 12.25 1.48
CA GLY A 293 2.31 13.05 1.98
C GLY A 293 1.00 12.27 2.20
N PRO A 294 0.13 12.73 3.11
CA PRO A 294 -1.20 12.16 3.34
C PRO A 294 -2.05 11.99 2.08
N HIS A 295 -1.95 12.94 1.16
CA HIS A 295 -2.77 12.97 -0.04
C HIS A 295 -2.35 11.96 -1.10
N HIS A 296 -1.13 11.41 -1.10
CA HIS A 296 -0.67 10.47 -2.14
C HIS A 296 -0.08 9.16 -1.59
N ASN A 297 0.00 9.00 -0.26
CA ASN A 297 0.46 7.78 0.38
C ASN A 297 -0.72 6.93 0.89
N PRO A 298 -1.13 5.86 0.17
CA PRO A 298 -2.25 5.01 0.59
C PRO A 298 -1.91 4.10 1.79
N ASP A 299 -0.66 4.06 2.24
CA ASP A 299 -0.16 3.09 3.22
C ASP A 299 0.12 3.69 4.61
N LEU A 300 -0.20 4.97 4.86
CA LEU A 300 -0.02 5.60 6.18
C LEU A 300 -0.83 4.94 7.31
N TRP A 301 -1.83 4.12 7.00
CA TRP A 301 -2.49 3.26 7.98
C TRP A 301 -1.52 2.33 8.73
N CYS A 302 -0.35 2.03 8.16
CA CYS A 302 0.69 1.23 8.77
C CYS A 302 1.24 1.83 10.07
N ILE A 303 1.07 3.14 10.31
CA ILE A 303 1.37 3.77 11.61
C ILE A 303 0.57 3.09 12.74
N GLY A 304 -0.66 2.65 12.45
CA GLY A 304 -1.50 1.89 13.38
C GLY A 304 -0.95 0.51 13.76
N LEU A 305 0.12 0.02 13.10
CA LEU A 305 0.78 -1.24 13.44
C LEU A 305 1.70 -1.12 14.65
N ILE A 306 2.17 0.08 15.00
CA ILE A 306 3.15 0.30 16.09
C ILE A 306 2.67 -0.30 17.42
N PRO A 307 1.43 -0.02 17.91
CA PRO A 307 0.98 -0.55 19.19
C PRO A 307 0.95 -2.08 19.23
N ALA A 308 0.48 -2.72 18.16
CA ALA A 308 0.48 -4.18 18.04
C ALA A 308 1.90 -4.74 17.95
N GLY A 309 2.77 -4.10 17.18
CA GLY A 309 4.17 -4.49 17.04
C GLY A 309 4.91 -4.46 18.37
N LEU A 310 4.80 -3.36 19.13
CA LEU A 310 5.46 -3.21 20.42
C LEU A 310 4.98 -4.25 21.43
N TYR A 311 3.67 -4.53 21.46
CA TYR A 311 3.12 -5.58 22.32
C TYR A 311 3.71 -6.96 21.98
N PHE A 312 3.72 -7.34 20.70
CA PHE A 312 4.26 -8.63 20.27
C PHE A 312 5.78 -8.73 20.43
N ALA A 313 6.51 -7.61 20.32
CA ALA A 313 7.96 -7.57 20.50
C ALA A 313 8.39 -7.75 21.97
N THR A 314 7.52 -7.41 22.93
CA THR A 314 7.85 -7.34 24.36
C THR A 314 7.18 -8.43 25.21
N ILE A 315 6.27 -9.22 24.64
CA ILE A 315 5.64 -10.31 25.37
C ILE A 315 6.68 -11.34 25.82
N LYS A 316 6.76 -11.59 27.13
CA LYS A 316 7.59 -12.66 27.68
C LYS A 316 6.91 -14.00 27.39
N HIS A 317 7.66 -14.92 26.79
CA HIS A 317 7.25 -16.29 26.53
C HIS A 317 7.54 -17.17 27.74
#